data_AF-A0A2A3YFT4-F1
#
_entry.id   AF-A0A2A3YFT4-F1
#
_cell.length_a   1.000
_cell.length_b   1.000
_cell.length_c   1.000
_cell.angle_alpha   90.00
_cell.angle_beta   90.00
_cell.angle_gamma   90.00
#
_symmetry.space_group_name_H-M   'P 1'
#
loop_
_entity.id
_entity.type
_entity.pdbx_description
1 polymer ?
#
loop_
_entity_poly.entity_id
_entity_poly.type
_entity_poly.pdbx_seq_one_letter_code
_entity_poly.pdbx_strand_id
1 'polypeptide(L)'
;MADLAEYADSQLLEDPRTVPLVLRAAESSDDAEVLDNLARCGVTSEVLRKIAHNPAAAEHPLEHLIDLDQRWMTYPVTRRTDLTAEFIDRIARRLTDRTAIFHASSAPRASDETLRYLAGHPSAPPATAEQVAERLGATTMTAA
;
A
#
# COMPACT_ATOMS: atom_id res chain seq x y z
N MET A 1 -14.10 5.61 -28.73
CA MET A 1 -13.94 4.99 -27.40
C MET A 1 -12.90 3.91 -27.59
N ALA A 2 -11.70 4.09 -27.03
CA ALA A 2 -10.66 3.08 -27.09
C ALA A 2 -10.98 2.00 -26.05
N ASP A 3 -10.96 0.75 -26.48
CA ASP A 3 -11.23 -0.42 -25.65
C ASP A 3 -10.03 -0.63 -24.71
N LEU A 4 -10.24 -0.41 -23.40
CA LEU A 4 -9.17 -0.48 -22.39
C LEU A 4 -8.69 -1.93 -22.15
N ALA A 5 -9.37 -2.93 -22.73
CA ALA A 5 -8.90 -4.31 -22.76
C ALA A 5 -7.56 -4.47 -23.51
N GLU A 6 -7.21 -3.55 -24.41
CA GLU A 6 -5.92 -3.57 -25.13
C GLU A 6 -4.71 -3.25 -24.23
N TYR A 7 -4.88 -2.75 -23.00
CA TYR A 7 -3.75 -2.44 -22.10
C TYR A 7 -3.33 -3.59 -21.18
N ALA A 8 -3.98 -4.76 -21.29
CA ALA A 8 -3.63 -5.96 -20.54
C ALA A 8 -2.51 -6.80 -21.20
N ASP A 9 -2.03 -6.40 -22.39
CA ASP A 9 -0.93 -7.09 -23.06
C ASP A 9 0.42 -6.66 -22.47
N SER A 10 1.14 -7.60 -21.86
CA SER A 10 2.43 -7.35 -21.21
C SER A 10 3.48 -6.77 -22.18
N GLN A 11 3.34 -7.01 -23.49
CA GLN A 11 4.21 -6.44 -24.52
C GLN A 11 3.91 -4.96 -24.83
N LEU A 12 2.68 -4.50 -24.62
CA LEU A 12 2.31 -3.10 -24.81
C LEU A 12 2.80 -2.22 -23.66
N LEU A 13 3.07 -2.78 -22.47
CA LEU A 13 3.50 -2.03 -21.28
C LEU A 13 4.97 -1.58 -21.32
N GLU A 14 5.77 -2.15 -22.24
CA GLU A 14 7.16 -1.73 -22.49
C GLU A 14 7.30 -0.72 -23.65
N ASP A 15 6.22 -0.45 -24.41
CA ASP A 15 6.23 0.57 -25.45
C ASP A 15 6.30 1.98 -24.81
N PRO A 16 7.34 2.78 -25.07
CA PRO A 16 7.44 4.15 -24.54
C PRO A 16 6.21 5.04 -24.85
N ARG A 17 5.42 4.71 -25.87
CA ARG A 17 4.21 5.44 -26.26
C ARG A 17 3.00 5.13 -25.40
N THR A 18 2.94 3.95 -24.79
CA THR A 18 1.82 3.52 -23.93
C THR A 18 2.08 3.87 -22.46
N VAL A 19 3.35 4.03 -22.05
CA VAL A 19 3.74 4.39 -20.67
C VAL A 19 2.95 5.61 -20.14
N PRO A 20 2.78 6.73 -20.87
CA PRO A 20 1.98 7.86 -20.38
C PRO A 20 0.50 7.52 -20.18
N LEU A 21 -0.05 6.62 -21.00
CA LEU A 21 -1.45 6.19 -20.92
C LEU A 21 -1.66 5.29 -19.70
N VAL A 22 -0.73 4.37 -19.46
CA VAL A 22 -0.71 3.49 -18.28
C VAL A 22 -0.55 4.29 -16.99
N LEU A 23 0.37 5.25 -16.96
CA LEU A 23 0.54 6.15 -15.82
C LEU A 23 -0.74 6.96 -15.54
N ARG A 24 -1.38 7.48 -16.58
CA ARG A 24 -2.65 8.21 -16.45
C ARG A 24 -3.77 7.31 -15.94
N ALA A 25 -3.88 6.09 -16.46
CA ALA A 25 -4.87 5.11 -16.01
C ALA A 25 -4.68 4.78 -14.53
N ALA A 26 -3.45 4.48 -14.11
CA ALA A 26 -3.14 4.20 -12.71
C ALA A 26 -3.47 5.37 -11.76
N GLU A 27 -3.26 6.61 -12.20
CA GLU A 27 -3.49 7.80 -11.38
C GLU A 27 -4.96 8.21 -11.29
N SER A 28 -5.72 8.09 -12.38
CA SER A 28 -7.03 8.72 -12.48
C SER A 28 -8.18 7.78 -12.82
N SER A 29 -7.94 6.49 -13.06
CA SER A 29 -9.03 5.54 -13.27
C SER A 29 -9.84 5.39 -11.98
N ASP A 30 -11.16 5.40 -12.12
CA ASP A 30 -12.17 5.09 -11.10
C ASP A 30 -12.61 3.62 -11.15
N ASP A 31 -12.09 2.85 -12.11
CA ASP A 31 -12.41 1.45 -12.32
C ASP A 31 -11.42 0.56 -11.55
N ALA A 32 -11.92 -0.08 -10.49
CA ALA A 32 -11.12 -0.97 -9.65
C ALA A 32 -10.59 -2.19 -10.40
N GLU A 33 -11.30 -2.69 -11.43
CA GLU A 33 -10.83 -3.82 -12.25
C GLU A 33 -9.67 -3.40 -13.14
N VAL A 34 -9.71 -2.18 -13.70
CA VAL A 34 -8.58 -1.63 -14.46
C VAL A 34 -7.35 -1.51 -13.56
N LEU A 35 -7.51 -0.99 -12.35
CA LEU A 35 -6.39 -0.85 -11.40
C LEU A 35 -5.84 -2.21 -10.95
N ASP A 36 -6.70 -3.22 -10.74
CA ASP A 36 -6.28 -4.59 -10.41
C ASP A 36 -5.52 -5.24 -11.56
N ASN A 37 -6.01 -5.11 -12.80
CA ASN A 37 -5.32 -5.60 -13.98
C ASN A 37 -3.95 -4.93 -14.14
N LEU A 38 -3.87 -3.60 -13.97
CA LEU A 38 -2.59 -2.88 -14.03
C LEU A 38 -1.61 -3.33 -12.94
N ALA A 39 -2.09 -3.56 -11.72
CA ALA A 39 -1.26 -4.07 -10.62
C ALA A 39 -0.68 -5.46 -10.92
N ARG A 40 -1.46 -6.33 -11.57
CA ARG A 40 -1.05 -7.71 -11.91
C ARG A 40 -0.12 -7.80 -13.12
N CYS A 41 -0.20 -6.84 -14.06
CA CYS A 41 0.60 -6.88 -15.28
C CYS A 41 2.08 -6.50 -15.09
N GLY A 42 2.56 -6.30 -13.86
CA GLY A 42 3.99 -6.12 -13.59
C GLY A 42 4.57 -4.82 -14.13
N VAL A 43 3.78 -3.74 -14.05
CA VAL A 43 4.15 -2.38 -14.49
C VAL A 43 5.28 -1.77 -13.65
N THR A 44 5.87 -0.67 -14.14
CA THR A 44 6.98 0.03 -13.47
C THR A 44 6.62 0.47 -12.04
N SER A 45 7.63 0.63 -11.17
CA SER A 45 7.44 1.10 -9.79
C SER A 45 6.70 2.44 -9.70
N GLU A 46 6.76 3.27 -10.74
CA GLU A 46 6.00 4.52 -10.82
C GLU A 46 4.51 4.28 -11.00
N VAL A 47 4.11 3.33 -11.84
CA VAL A 47 2.71 2.94 -12.02
C VAL A 47 2.17 2.32 -10.74
N LEU A 48 2.92 1.39 -10.13
CA LEU A 48 2.53 0.80 -8.83
C LEU A 48 2.31 1.88 -7.77
N ARG A 49 3.19 2.89 -7.71
CA ARG A 49 3.04 4.02 -6.79
C ARG A 49 1.78 4.85 -7.09
N LYS A 50 1.44 5.07 -8.37
CA LYS A 50 0.20 5.77 -8.76
C LYS A 50 -1.04 4.98 -8.34
N ILE A 51 -1.04 3.66 -8.55
CA ILE A 51 -2.13 2.77 -8.06
C ILE A 51 -2.23 2.86 -6.53
N ALA A 52 -1.10 2.81 -5.81
CA ALA A 52 -1.10 2.88 -4.36
C ALA A 52 -1.74 4.17 -3.82
N HIS A 53 -1.62 5.30 -4.53
CA HIS A 53 -2.25 6.57 -4.17
C HIS A 53 -3.68 6.75 -4.70
N ASN A 54 -4.16 5.87 -5.58
CA ASN A 54 -5.48 5.98 -6.17
C ASN A 54 -6.56 5.46 -5.21
N PRO A 55 -7.52 6.30 -4.76
CA PRO A 55 -8.56 5.89 -3.82
C PRO A 55 -9.53 4.84 -4.38
N ALA A 56 -9.63 4.71 -5.72
CA ALA A 56 -10.45 3.68 -6.35
C ALA A 56 -9.78 2.28 -6.33
N ALA A 57 -8.48 2.20 -6.01
CA ALA A 57 -7.81 0.92 -5.87
C ALA A 57 -8.37 0.18 -4.65
N ALA A 58 -8.93 -1.00 -4.89
CA ALA A 58 -9.43 -1.89 -3.84
C ALA A 58 -8.27 -2.45 -3.00
N GLU A 59 -8.60 -2.98 -1.82
CA GLU A 59 -7.60 -3.58 -0.91
C GLU A 59 -6.81 -4.71 -1.59
N HIS A 60 -7.48 -5.59 -2.36
CA HIS A 60 -6.84 -6.74 -2.98
C HIS A 60 -5.61 -6.40 -3.86
N PRO A 61 -5.69 -5.50 -4.86
CA PRO A 61 -4.51 -5.10 -5.61
C PRO A 61 -3.47 -4.38 -4.75
N LEU A 62 -3.86 -3.64 -3.71
CA LEU A 62 -2.89 -3.01 -2.79
C LEU A 62 -2.12 -4.04 -1.96
N GLU A 63 -2.74 -5.16 -1.56
CA GLU A 63 -2.02 -6.29 -0.95
C GLU A 63 -0.97 -6.83 -1.92
N HIS A 64 -1.33 -7.00 -3.20
CA HIS A 64 -0.40 -7.46 -4.22
C HIS A 64 0.79 -6.51 -4.40
N LEU A 65 0.58 -5.19 -4.39
CA LEU A 65 1.68 -4.21 -4.47
C LEU A 65 2.68 -4.37 -3.33
N ILE A 66 2.19 -4.58 -2.11
CA ILE A 66 3.05 -4.78 -0.93
C ILE A 66 3.80 -6.12 -1.03
N ASP A 67 3.15 -7.16 -1.53
CA ASP A 67 3.79 -8.47 -1.72
C ASP A 67 4.92 -8.41 -2.77
N LEU A 68 4.74 -7.62 -3.83
CA LEU A 68 5.77 -7.38 -4.84
C LEU A 68 6.96 -6.58 -4.28
N ASP A 69 6.70 -5.54 -3.50
CA ASP A 69 7.72 -4.63 -2.99
C ASP A 69 7.33 -4.04 -1.62
N GLN A 70 7.60 -4.82 -0.57
CA GLN A 70 7.33 -4.39 0.81
C GLN A 70 8.08 -3.09 1.16
N ARG A 71 9.27 -2.87 0.61
CA ARG A 71 10.11 -1.74 1.00
C ARG A 71 9.52 -0.42 0.53
N TRP A 72 9.05 -0.37 -0.72
CA TRP A 72 8.61 0.88 -1.32
C TRP A 72 7.09 1.05 -1.34
N MET A 73 6.31 -0.03 -1.35
CA MET A 73 4.84 0.04 -1.44
C MET A 73 4.14 0.06 -0.08
N THR A 74 4.74 -0.46 0.99
CA THR A 74 4.09 -0.45 2.31
C THR A 74 3.76 0.97 2.75
N TYR A 75 4.69 1.93 2.67
CA TYR A 75 4.42 3.30 3.10
C TYR A 75 3.24 3.98 2.37
N PRO A 76 3.22 4.10 1.03
CA PRO A 76 2.13 4.77 0.33
C PRO A 76 0.77 4.08 0.56
N VAL A 77 0.75 2.75 0.63
CA VAL A 77 -0.48 1.98 0.89
C VAL A 77 -0.95 2.20 2.32
N THR A 78 -0.11 1.94 3.33
CA THR A 78 -0.56 1.96 4.73
C THR A 78 -0.84 3.36 5.27
N ARG A 79 -0.48 4.43 4.56
CA ARG A 79 -0.81 5.82 4.94
C ARG A 79 -2.21 6.26 4.54
N ARG A 80 -2.90 5.46 3.71
CA ARG A 80 -4.29 5.71 3.32
C ARG A 80 -5.24 5.66 4.50
N THR A 81 -6.25 6.53 4.48
CA THR A 81 -7.24 6.66 5.54
C THR A 81 -8.57 5.99 5.21
N ASP A 82 -8.74 5.54 3.97
CA ASP A 82 -9.90 4.83 3.42
C ASP A 82 -9.82 3.31 3.57
N LEU A 83 -8.66 2.77 3.97
CA LEU A 83 -8.46 1.34 4.20
C LEU A 83 -9.04 0.87 5.53
N THR A 84 -9.42 -0.41 5.59
CA THR A 84 -9.91 -1.02 6.83
C THR A 84 -8.77 -1.30 7.82
N ALA A 85 -9.09 -1.35 9.12
CA ALA A 85 -8.13 -1.79 10.14
C ALA A 85 -7.73 -3.26 9.93
N GLU A 86 -8.66 -4.09 9.46
CA GLU A 86 -8.43 -5.51 9.16
C GLU A 86 -7.38 -5.69 8.05
N PHE A 87 -7.44 -4.87 6.99
CA PHE A 87 -6.40 -4.84 5.97
C PHE A 87 -5.02 -4.53 6.55
N ILE A 88 -4.93 -3.50 7.38
CA ILE A 88 -3.65 -3.11 7.99
C ILE A 88 -3.12 -4.24 8.89
N ASP A 89 -3.98 -4.93 9.63
CA ASP A 89 -3.56 -6.10 10.41
C ASP A 89 -3.06 -7.24 9.52
N ARG A 90 -3.80 -7.62 8.47
CA ARG A 90 -3.40 -8.67 7.51
C ARG A 90 -2.02 -8.39 6.90
N ILE A 91 -1.78 -7.15 6.49
CA ILE A 91 -0.47 -6.72 5.97
C ILE A 91 0.59 -6.83 7.06
N ALA A 92 0.34 -6.26 8.24
CA ALA A 92 1.30 -6.25 9.35
C ALA A 92 1.81 -7.66 9.69
N ARG A 93 0.95 -8.68 9.70
CA ARG A 93 1.33 -10.08 10.00
C ARG A 93 2.26 -10.72 8.97
N ARG A 94 2.41 -10.13 7.78
CA ARG A 94 3.17 -10.68 6.65
C ARG A 94 4.47 -9.93 6.39
N LEU A 95 4.67 -8.78 7.04
CA LEU A 95 5.86 -7.95 6.83
C LEU A 95 7.10 -8.61 7.43
N THR A 96 8.16 -8.69 6.62
CA THR A 96 9.47 -9.17 7.06
C THR A 96 10.54 -8.10 6.98
N ASP A 97 10.33 -7.09 6.15
CA ASP A 97 11.27 -5.99 5.96
C ASP A 97 11.21 -4.97 7.12
N ARG A 98 12.40 -4.60 7.63
CA ARG A 98 12.55 -3.67 8.76
C ARG A 98 11.95 -2.29 8.48
N THR A 99 12.13 -1.78 7.26
CA THR A 99 11.63 -0.45 6.86
C THR A 99 10.12 -0.51 6.65
N ALA A 100 9.61 -1.57 6.06
CA ALA A 100 8.17 -1.80 5.91
C ALA A 100 7.45 -1.86 7.28
N ILE A 101 8.00 -2.62 8.24
CA ILE A 101 7.45 -2.71 9.61
C ILE A 101 7.40 -1.33 10.27
N PHE A 102 8.46 -0.53 10.13
CA PHE A 102 8.47 0.85 10.65
C PHE A 102 7.37 1.69 10.00
N HIS A 103 7.24 1.66 8.67
CA HIS A 103 6.21 2.41 7.96
C HIS A 103 4.78 1.99 8.33
N ALA A 104 4.53 0.67 8.46
CA ALA A 104 3.23 0.15 8.87
C ALA A 104 2.84 0.61 10.28
N SER A 105 3.82 0.81 11.18
CA SER A 105 3.54 1.34 12.53
C SER A 105 3.04 2.79 12.53
N SER A 106 3.20 3.53 11.43
CA SER A 106 2.66 4.88 11.21
C SER A 106 1.30 4.88 10.49
N ALA A 107 0.69 3.72 10.25
CA ALA A 107 -0.58 3.60 9.53
C ALA A 107 -1.74 4.19 10.33
N PRO A 108 -2.52 5.15 9.81
CA PRO A 108 -3.54 5.87 10.58
C PRO A 108 -4.68 4.96 11.03
N ARG A 109 -4.94 3.87 10.29
CA ARG A 109 -6.00 2.89 10.57
C ARG A 109 -5.53 1.63 11.29
N ALA A 110 -4.24 1.54 11.66
CA ALA A 110 -3.77 0.43 12.49
C ALA A 110 -4.48 0.46 13.86
N SER A 111 -4.97 -0.72 14.28
CA SER A 111 -5.49 -0.91 15.63
C SER A 111 -4.36 -0.87 16.65
N ASP A 112 -4.68 -0.58 17.92
CA ASP A 112 -3.71 -0.65 19.01
C ASP A 112 -3.03 -2.02 19.11
N GLU A 113 -3.77 -3.10 18.85
CA GLU A 113 -3.23 -4.46 18.84
C GLU A 113 -2.20 -4.63 17.72
N THR A 114 -2.53 -4.21 16.51
CA THR A 114 -1.63 -4.24 15.36
C THR A 114 -0.37 -3.41 15.61
N LEU A 115 -0.51 -2.24 16.24
CA LEU A 115 0.63 -1.39 16.62
C LEU A 115 1.54 -2.09 17.64
N ARG A 116 0.97 -2.68 18.69
CA ARG A 116 1.74 -3.45 19.69
C ARG A 116 2.43 -4.65 19.04
N TYR A 117 1.76 -5.34 18.12
CA TYR A 117 2.36 -6.44 17.36
C TYR A 117 3.58 -5.98 16.56
N LEU A 118 3.46 -4.89 15.80
CA LEU A 118 4.57 -4.34 15.00
C LEU A 118 5.75 -3.89 15.89
N ALA A 119 5.48 -3.28 17.04
CA ALA A 119 6.51 -2.90 18.01
C ALA A 119 7.25 -4.10 18.61
N GLY A 120 6.56 -5.22 18.81
CA GLY A 120 7.15 -6.45 19.32
C GLY A 120 7.76 -7.36 18.24
N HIS A 121 7.68 -6.99 16.97
CA HIS A 121 8.12 -7.86 15.88
C HIS A 121 9.65 -8.03 15.89
N PRO A 122 10.21 -9.24 15.73
CA PRO A 122 11.66 -9.48 15.82
C PRO A 122 12.52 -8.66 14.85
N SER A 123 11.97 -8.37 13.66
CA SER A 123 12.63 -7.56 12.64
C SER A 123 12.39 -6.05 12.78
N ALA A 124 11.61 -5.61 13.77
CA ALA A 124 11.29 -4.21 13.96
C ALA A 124 12.55 -3.39 14.32
N PRO A 125 12.74 -2.20 13.74
CA PRO A 125 13.73 -1.28 14.26
C PRO A 125 13.35 -0.81 15.68
N PRO A 126 14.33 -0.49 16.54
CA PRO A 126 14.05 0.04 17.88
C PRO A 126 13.11 1.26 17.89
N ALA A 127 13.24 2.13 16.89
CA ALA A 127 12.39 3.31 16.72
C ALA A 127 10.89 2.97 16.55
N THR A 128 10.54 1.76 16.11
CA THR A 128 9.14 1.33 16.01
C THR A 128 8.48 1.28 17.39
N ALA A 129 9.18 0.76 18.41
CA ALA A 129 8.64 0.66 19.75
C ALA A 129 8.41 2.05 20.38
N GLU A 130 9.36 2.97 20.18
CA GLU A 130 9.24 4.37 20.64
C GLU A 130 8.04 5.07 19.99
N GLN A 131 7.91 4.98 18.66
CA GLN A 131 6.81 5.59 17.92
C GLN A 131 5.44 5.04 18.33
N VAL A 132 5.35 3.71 18.51
CA VAL A 132 4.11 3.07 18.95
C VAL A 132 3.76 3.49 20.39
N ALA A 133 4.73 3.57 21.28
CA ALA A 133 4.51 4.02 22.65
C ALA A 133 3.99 5.47 22.70
N GLU A 134 4.59 6.38 21.94
CA GLU A 134 4.14 7.77 21.82
C GLU A 134 2.69 7.85 21.32
N ARG A 135 2.37 7.10 20.26
CA ARG A 135 1.04 7.10 19.66
C ARG A 135 -0.04 6.57 20.61
N LEU A 136 0.21 5.43 21.27
CA LEU A 136 -0.74 4.85 22.22
C LEU A 136 -0.90 5.73 23.47
N GLY A 137 0.17 6.40 23.90
CA GLY A 137 0.12 7.39 24.97
C GLY A 137 -0.73 8.61 24.61
N ALA A 138 -0.58 9.14 23.39
CA ALA A 138 -1.36 10.27 22.89
C ALA A 138 -2.86 9.95 22.76
N THR A 139 -3.22 8.74 22.30
CA THR A 139 -4.60 8.27 22.24
C THR A 139 -5.24 8.19 23.63
N THR A 140 -4.47 7.79 24.65
CA THR A 140 -4.96 7.72 26.04
C THR A 140 -5.27 9.11 26.60
N MET A 141 -4.54 10.15 26.20
CA MET A 141 -4.77 11.54 26.65
C MET A 141 -5.94 12.24 25.95
N THR A 142 -6.36 11.79 24.78
CA THR A 142 -7.48 12.39 24.03
C THR A 142 -8.84 11.76 24.35
N ALA A 143 -8.85 10.58 24.99
CA ALA A 143 -10.05 9.87 25.42
C ALA A 143 -10.46 10.14 26.88
N ALA A 144 -9.80 11.09 27.56
CA ALA A 144 -10.08 11.54 28.93
C ALA A 144 -10.74 12.92 28.93
#